data_AF-A0A4R5E0T4-F1
#
_entry.id   AF-A0A4R5E0T4-F1
#
_cell.length_a   1.000
_cell.length_b   1.000
_cell.length_c   1.000
_cell.angle_alpha   90.00
_cell.angle_beta   90.00
_cell.angle_gamma   90.00
#
_symmetry.space_group_name_H-M   'P 1'
#
loop_
_entity.id
_entity.type
_entity.pdbx_description
1 polymer ?
#
loop_
_entity_poly.entity_id
_entity_poly.type
_entity_poly.pdbx_seq_one_letter_code
_entity_poly.pdbx_strand_id
1 'polypeptide(L)'
;MRVFADLCPAPPHWTLPWARIRDAFGWVRDMAGVPQDAVFHGEGDVEVHTRMACEALASLPQWRARPPAERVRLFTAVLMHDIAKPHCTSVDGDGRITARGHSRRGDLMARRILWEMGAPVAWREHVAALIRHHQVPFWALERPDLQQIAFRVSLLARNDDLVLLASADILGRVCPDTAELLDNVALYGEYCEEQRCLDVARAFPSDHARFWYFRRPGRDAGYAAYDDTRLTATVLSGLPGAGKDHWIAAHRPDRPVVSLDRLRAELGVSPAGDQRAVAAAAYELARGHLRAGRSFVWNATNVSRAQRDLCTGLVARYRGRVEIVALEAPPPVIRDRNRRRESPVPDAVVDRLVRRWETPDPTEAHRVDWLTSG
;
A
#
# COMPACT_ATOMS: atom_id res chain seq x y z
N MET A 1 15.02 6.13 8.36
CA MET A 1 14.72 4.90 9.14
C MET A 1 15.50 4.76 10.44
N ARG A 2 16.63 5.48 10.60
CA ARG A 2 17.44 5.49 11.83
C ARG A 2 16.62 5.67 13.12
N VAL A 3 15.68 6.61 13.15
CA VAL A 3 14.83 6.83 14.35
C VAL A 3 14.07 5.57 14.80
N PHE A 4 13.54 4.77 13.87
CA PHE A 4 12.90 3.49 14.24
C PHE A 4 13.92 2.47 14.73
N ALA A 5 15.13 2.45 14.15
CA ALA A 5 16.21 1.57 14.61
C ALA A 5 16.68 1.92 16.03
N ASP A 6 16.81 3.21 16.34
CA ASP A 6 17.25 3.72 17.64
C ASP A 6 16.21 3.50 18.77
N LEU A 7 14.95 3.25 18.38
CA LEU A 7 13.81 3.02 19.28
C LEU A 7 13.36 1.55 19.30
N CYS A 8 13.88 0.71 18.40
CA CYS A 8 13.53 -0.69 18.30
C CYS A 8 14.14 -1.49 19.48
N PRO A 9 13.38 -2.35 20.16
CA PRO A 9 13.93 -3.23 21.18
C PRO A 9 15.10 -4.08 20.65
N ALA A 10 16.17 -4.21 21.42
CA ALA A 10 17.39 -4.88 21.00
C ALA A 10 18.05 -5.69 22.14
N PRO A 11 18.91 -6.68 21.81
CA PRO A 11 19.67 -7.40 22.83
C PRO A 11 20.53 -6.45 23.69
N PRO A 12 20.82 -6.83 24.94
CA PRO A 12 20.35 -8.05 25.61
C PRO A 12 18.98 -7.89 26.28
N HIS A 13 18.46 -6.67 26.41
CA HIS A 13 17.33 -6.39 27.31
C HIS A 13 15.96 -6.43 26.63
N TRP A 14 15.89 -6.19 25.32
CA TRP A 14 14.63 -6.17 24.56
C TRP A 14 13.56 -5.24 25.14
N THR A 15 14.00 -4.20 25.85
CA THR A 15 13.10 -3.22 26.48
C THR A 15 12.56 -2.25 25.45
N LEU A 16 11.25 -1.99 25.51
CA LEU A 16 10.61 -0.97 24.68
C LEU A 16 10.77 0.42 25.31
N PRO A 17 11.49 1.38 24.67
CA PRO A 17 11.68 2.71 25.23
C PRO A 17 10.44 3.60 24.98
N TRP A 18 9.29 3.24 25.57
CA TRP A 18 7.99 3.84 25.25
C TRP A 18 7.96 5.37 25.37
N ALA A 19 8.55 5.94 26.43
CA ALA A 19 8.61 7.39 26.61
C ALA A 19 9.31 8.09 25.42
N ARG A 20 10.44 7.54 24.95
CA ARG A 20 11.17 8.09 23.79
C ARG A 20 10.40 7.91 22.49
N ILE A 21 9.67 6.81 22.32
CA ILE A 21 8.79 6.57 21.16
C ILE A 21 7.69 7.64 21.12
N ARG A 22 7.03 7.83 22.26
CA ARG A 22 5.94 8.78 22.44
C ARG A 22 6.40 10.22 22.26
N ASP A 23 7.64 10.56 22.63
CA ASP A 23 8.24 11.88 22.35
C ASP A 23 8.55 12.07 20.86
N ALA A 24 9.11 11.05 20.22
CA ALA A 24 9.53 11.10 18.82
C ALA A 24 8.36 11.21 17.83
N PHE A 25 7.20 10.63 18.15
CA PHE A 25 6.11 10.46 17.20
C PHE A 25 4.80 11.10 17.67
N GLY A 26 4.42 12.21 17.02
CA GLY A 26 3.14 12.87 17.28
C GLY A 26 1.92 11.97 17.08
N TRP A 27 1.96 11.14 16.03
CA TRP A 27 0.89 10.18 15.73
C TRP A 27 0.75 9.06 16.77
N VAL A 28 1.76 8.80 17.61
CA VAL A 28 1.60 7.91 18.78
C VAL A 28 0.77 8.61 19.85
N ARG A 29 1.07 9.88 20.12
CA ARG A 29 0.31 10.68 21.10
C ARG A 29 -1.14 10.90 20.68
N ASP A 30 -1.41 10.94 19.37
CA ASP A 30 -2.76 11.05 18.83
C ASP A 30 -3.64 9.81 19.13
N MET A 31 -3.03 8.67 19.51
CA MET A 31 -3.75 7.46 19.93
C MET A 31 -4.18 7.48 21.41
N ALA A 32 -3.64 8.40 22.21
CA ALA A 32 -3.93 8.52 23.63
C ALA A 32 -5.42 8.81 23.86
N GLY A 33 -6.06 8.05 24.75
CA GLY A 33 -7.47 8.24 25.09
C GLY A 33 -8.47 7.93 23.97
N VAL A 34 -8.03 7.40 22.81
CA VAL A 34 -8.94 6.92 21.77
C VAL A 34 -9.62 5.65 22.30
N PRO A 35 -10.94 5.67 22.54
CA PRO A 35 -11.60 4.56 23.21
C PRO A 35 -11.67 3.32 22.30
N GLN A 36 -11.70 2.15 22.93
CA GLN A 36 -11.87 0.86 22.28
C GLN A 36 -12.99 0.07 22.96
N ASP A 37 -13.48 -0.98 22.31
CA ASP A 37 -14.50 -1.85 22.90
C ASP A 37 -13.91 -2.62 24.09
N ALA A 38 -14.43 -2.39 25.29
CA ALA A 38 -13.91 -2.96 26.53
C ALA A 38 -13.99 -4.50 26.61
N VAL A 39 -14.81 -5.15 25.77
CA VAL A 39 -14.87 -6.62 25.68
C VAL A 39 -13.63 -7.17 24.98
N PHE A 40 -13.21 -6.50 23.90
CA PHE A 40 -12.09 -6.93 23.05
C PHE A 40 -10.76 -6.24 23.40
N HIS A 41 -10.83 -5.15 24.17
CA HIS A 41 -9.71 -4.30 24.56
C HIS A 41 -9.81 -3.90 26.04
N GLY A 42 -9.75 -4.90 26.92
CA GLY A 42 -9.79 -4.68 28.38
C GLY A 42 -8.60 -3.89 28.92
N GLU A 43 -7.52 -3.75 28.14
CA GLU A 43 -6.35 -2.92 28.43
C GLU A 43 -6.62 -1.41 28.33
N GLY A 44 -7.68 -1.01 27.63
CA GLY A 44 -8.09 0.39 27.48
C GLY A 44 -7.85 0.96 26.09
N ASP A 45 -7.20 2.13 26.03
CA ASP A 45 -7.13 2.92 24.80
C ASP A 45 -6.12 2.39 23.77
N VAL A 46 -6.18 2.96 22.57
CA VAL A 46 -5.35 2.55 21.42
C VAL A 46 -3.85 2.73 21.68
N GLU A 47 -3.44 3.75 22.44
CA GLU A 47 -2.02 3.96 22.79
C GLU A 47 -1.53 2.82 23.69
N VAL A 48 -2.30 2.49 24.73
CA VAL A 48 -1.99 1.40 25.67
C VAL A 48 -1.89 0.07 24.92
N HIS A 49 -2.87 -0.23 24.08
CA HIS A 49 -2.88 -1.43 23.26
C HIS A 49 -1.65 -1.50 22.32
N THR A 50 -1.34 -0.41 21.61
CA THR A 50 -0.18 -0.38 20.70
C THR A 50 1.13 -0.62 21.43
N ARG A 51 1.28 -0.06 22.64
CA ARG A 51 2.43 -0.32 23.50
C ARG A 51 2.53 -1.80 23.86
N MET A 52 1.44 -2.39 24.34
CA MET A 52 1.38 -3.79 24.74
C MET A 52 1.68 -4.72 23.56
N ALA A 53 1.18 -4.42 22.36
CA ALA A 53 1.50 -5.17 21.15
C ALA A 53 3.00 -5.10 20.79
N CYS A 54 3.64 -3.92 20.96
CA CYS A 54 5.08 -3.78 20.76
C CYS A 54 5.91 -4.55 21.81
N GLU A 55 5.47 -4.55 23.08
CA GLU A 55 6.09 -5.32 24.16
C GLU A 55 5.94 -6.84 23.92
N ALA A 56 4.76 -7.27 23.46
CA ALA A 56 4.50 -8.65 23.05
C ALA A 56 5.41 -9.06 21.88
N LEU A 57 5.51 -8.26 20.82
CA LEU A 57 6.44 -8.50 19.71
C LEU A 57 7.88 -8.68 20.23
N ALA A 58 8.33 -7.79 21.13
CA ALA A 58 9.67 -7.82 21.69
C ALA A 58 9.94 -9.09 22.52
N SER A 59 8.91 -9.79 22.98
CA SER A 59 9.01 -11.07 23.70
C SER A 59 9.11 -12.30 22.77
N LEU A 60 8.64 -12.19 21.52
CA LEU A 60 8.58 -13.31 20.58
C LEU A 60 9.97 -13.78 20.14
N PRO A 61 10.35 -15.05 20.40
CA PRO A 61 11.63 -15.60 19.94
C PRO A 61 11.82 -15.52 18.42
N GLN A 62 10.74 -15.73 17.67
CA GLN A 62 10.74 -15.68 16.21
C GLN A 62 11.10 -14.29 15.68
N TRP A 63 10.65 -13.22 16.35
CA TRP A 63 11.03 -11.85 16.01
C TRP A 63 12.47 -11.56 16.43
N ARG A 64 12.88 -11.96 17.64
CA ARG A 64 14.26 -11.77 18.13
C ARG A 64 15.30 -12.42 17.22
N ALA A 65 14.97 -13.57 16.64
CA ALA A 65 15.83 -14.31 15.71
C ALA A 65 16.01 -13.63 14.33
N ARG A 66 15.15 -12.66 13.97
CA ARG A 66 15.24 -11.96 12.68
C ARG A 66 16.51 -11.11 12.59
N PRO A 67 17.05 -10.90 11.36
CA PRO A 67 18.06 -9.89 11.12
C PRO A 67 17.65 -8.50 11.65
N PRO A 68 18.58 -7.66 12.14
CA PRO A 68 18.25 -6.36 12.72
C PRO A 68 17.38 -5.46 11.83
N ALA A 69 17.64 -5.44 10.51
CA ALA A 69 16.87 -4.63 9.57
C ALA A 69 15.41 -5.09 9.45
N GLU A 70 15.17 -6.41 9.48
CA GLU A 70 13.82 -7.00 9.46
C GLU A 70 13.10 -6.73 10.78
N ARG A 71 13.78 -6.86 11.92
CA ARG A 71 13.21 -6.50 13.24
C ARG A 71 12.69 -5.08 13.26
N VAL A 72 13.49 -4.11 12.80
CA VAL A 72 13.11 -2.70 12.74
C VAL A 72 11.90 -2.47 11.82
N ARG A 73 11.84 -3.16 10.67
CA ARG A 73 10.71 -3.06 9.74
C ARG A 73 9.41 -3.58 10.34
N LEU A 74 9.46 -4.79 10.93
CA LEU A 74 8.28 -5.41 11.55
C LEU A 74 7.84 -4.66 12.83
N PHE A 75 8.80 -4.21 13.66
CA PHE A 75 8.51 -3.32 14.78
C PHE A 75 7.78 -2.04 14.35
N THR A 76 8.21 -1.43 13.23
CA THR A 76 7.53 -0.25 12.70
C THR A 76 6.10 -0.58 12.26
N ALA A 77 5.88 -1.75 11.65
CA ALA A 77 4.52 -2.17 11.27
C ALA A 77 3.61 -2.40 12.49
N VAL A 78 4.10 -3.05 13.55
CA VAL A 78 3.35 -3.23 14.81
C VAL A 78 3.06 -1.89 15.48
N LEU A 79 4.04 -1.00 15.56
CA LEU A 79 3.85 0.33 16.16
C LEU A 79 2.81 1.18 15.41
N MET A 80 2.61 0.94 14.11
CA MET A 80 1.73 1.71 13.24
C MET A 80 0.43 0.98 12.86
N HIS A 81 0.20 -0.26 13.31
CA HIS A 81 -0.90 -1.10 12.80
C HIS A 81 -2.29 -0.44 12.97
N ASP A 82 -2.47 0.28 14.08
CA ASP A 82 -3.70 0.97 14.46
C ASP A 82 -3.64 2.50 14.33
N ILE A 83 -2.63 3.04 13.62
CA ILE A 83 -2.37 4.48 13.50
C ILE A 83 -3.58 5.32 13.03
N ALA A 84 -4.56 4.69 12.38
CA ALA A 84 -5.75 5.36 11.87
C ALA A 84 -6.98 5.27 12.77
N LYS A 85 -6.96 4.48 13.86
CA LYS A 85 -8.08 4.43 14.83
C LYS A 85 -8.50 5.83 15.32
N PRO A 86 -7.61 6.79 15.64
CA PRO A 86 -8.00 8.15 16.02
C PRO A 86 -8.94 8.87 15.03
N HIS A 87 -8.97 8.45 13.78
CA HIS A 87 -9.80 9.05 12.75
C HIS A 87 -10.92 8.14 12.21
N CYS A 88 -11.03 6.93 12.74
CA CYS A 88 -11.99 5.91 12.32
C CYS A 88 -12.86 5.41 13.47
N THR A 89 -12.49 5.68 14.72
CA THR A 89 -13.28 5.31 15.90
C THR A 89 -14.58 6.09 15.95
N SER A 90 -15.68 5.36 16.14
CA SER A 90 -17.04 5.88 16.31
C SER A 90 -17.83 4.94 17.21
N VAL A 91 -18.87 5.46 17.87
CA VAL A 91 -19.85 4.68 18.63
C VAL A 91 -21.04 4.41 17.71
N ASP A 92 -21.44 3.16 17.57
CA ASP A 92 -22.62 2.79 16.79
C ASP A 92 -23.93 2.93 17.59
N GLY A 93 -25.06 2.63 16.94
CA GLY A 93 -26.40 2.80 17.53
C GLY A 93 -26.67 1.94 18.77
N ASP A 94 -25.91 0.85 18.96
CA ASP A 94 -26.02 -0.06 20.10
C ASP A 94 -25.01 0.28 21.21
N GLY A 95 -24.30 1.41 21.08
CA GLY A 95 -23.28 1.86 22.02
C GLY A 95 -21.93 1.15 21.87
N ARG A 96 -21.73 0.33 20.83
CA ARG A 96 -20.45 -0.37 20.61
C ARG A 96 -19.46 0.55 19.94
N ILE A 97 -18.21 0.47 20.39
CA ILE A 97 -17.10 1.24 19.81
C ILE A 97 -16.54 0.48 18.62
N THR A 98 -16.50 1.11 17.46
CA THR A 98 -15.96 0.51 16.23
C THR A 98 -14.98 1.44 15.55
N ALA A 99 -13.93 0.88 14.96
CA ALA A 99 -12.96 1.62 14.14
C ALA A 99 -13.00 1.15 12.68
N ARG A 100 -14.19 1.12 12.06
CA ARG A 100 -14.38 0.53 10.72
C ARG A 100 -13.50 1.25 9.68
N GLY A 101 -12.77 0.47 8.89
CA GLY A 101 -11.91 0.97 7.82
C GLY A 101 -10.54 1.52 8.26
N HIS A 102 -10.18 1.40 9.55
CA HIS A 102 -8.88 1.88 10.05
C HIS A 102 -7.71 1.22 9.31
N SER A 103 -7.75 -0.07 8.96
CA SER A 103 -6.63 -0.72 8.27
C SER A 103 -6.37 -0.11 6.87
N ARG A 104 -7.44 0.26 6.13
CA ARG A 104 -7.35 0.96 4.83
C ARG A 104 -6.95 2.44 4.96
N ARG A 105 -7.21 3.07 6.10
CA ARG A 105 -6.76 4.45 6.33
C ARG A 105 -5.34 4.47 6.88
N GLY A 106 -4.97 3.45 7.65
CA GLY A 106 -3.69 3.26 8.31
C GLY A 106 -2.57 3.06 7.32
N ASP A 107 -2.78 2.23 6.29
CA ASP A 107 -1.76 2.03 5.26
C ASP A 107 -1.49 3.32 4.45
N LEU A 108 -2.50 4.14 4.16
CA LEU A 108 -2.33 5.46 3.54
C LEU A 108 -1.56 6.44 4.44
N MET A 109 -1.91 6.48 5.74
CA MET A 109 -1.22 7.32 6.72
C MET A 109 0.23 6.90 6.89
N ALA A 110 0.48 5.59 7.03
CA ALA A 110 1.82 5.04 7.16
C ALA A 110 2.67 5.32 5.92
N ARG A 111 2.13 5.11 4.71
CA ARG A 111 2.84 5.46 3.47
C ARG A 111 3.26 6.92 3.46
N ARG A 112 2.35 7.83 3.78
CA ARG A 112 2.65 9.26 3.82
C ARG A 112 3.77 9.58 4.82
N ILE A 113 3.61 9.15 6.08
CA ILE A 113 4.58 9.43 7.15
C ILE A 113 5.95 8.87 6.79
N LEU A 114 6.02 7.62 6.35
CA LEU A 114 7.27 6.96 6.00
C LEU A 114 7.93 7.57 4.76
N TRP A 115 7.15 8.00 3.77
CA TRP A 115 7.65 8.76 2.61
C TRP A 115 8.21 10.12 3.04
N GLU A 116 7.51 10.86 3.90
CA GLU A 116 7.99 12.13 4.47
C GLU A 116 9.29 11.94 5.29
N MET A 117 9.48 10.77 5.90
CA MET A 117 10.69 10.36 6.62
C MET A 117 11.79 9.75 5.73
N GLY A 118 11.59 9.73 4.40
CA GLY A 118 12.57 9.22 3.44
C GLY A 118 12.78 7.70 3.48
N ALA A 119 11.75 6.93 3.84
CA ALA A 119 11.80 5.47 3.75
C ALA A 119 11.93 5.00 2.28
N PRO A 120 12.80 4.03 1.98
CA PRO A 120 12.84 3.39 0.66
C PRO A 120 11.49 2.76 0.29
N VAL A 121 11.12 2.80 -1.00
CA VAL A 121 9.80 2.32 -1.48
C VAL A 121 9.49 0.90 -0.99
N ALA A 122 10.37 -0.06 -1.26
CA ALA A 122 10.14 -1.46 -0.88
C ALA A 122 9.97 -1.63 0.63
N TRP A 123 10.70 -0.85 1.45
CA TRP A 123 10.57 -0.89 2.91
C TRP A 123 9.23 -0.32 3.36
N ARG A 124 8.81 0.81 2.79
CA ARG A 124 7.54 1.48 3.08
C ARG A 124 6.34 0.63 2.66
N GLU A 125 6.36 0.08 1.45
CA GLU A 125 5.24 -0.70 0.92
C GLU A 125 5.09 -2.03 1.64
N HIS A 126 6.18 -2.63 2.12
CA HIS A 126 6.13 -3.77 3.02
C HIS A 126 5.35 -3.43 4.30
N VAL A 127 5.72 -2.35 5.00
CA VAL A 127 5.02 -1.90 6.23
C VAL A 127 3.56 -1.59 5.95
N ALA A 128 3.27 -0.86 4.87
CA ALA A 128 1.91 -0.50 4.51
C ALA A 128 1.04 -1.73 4.16
N ALA A 129 1.61 -2.74 3.50
CA ALA A 129 0.90 -3.99 3.23
C ALA A 129 0.56 -4.74 4.53
N LEU A 130 1.47 -4.82 5.49
CA LEU A 130 1.20 -5.43 6.80
C LEU A 130 0.08 -4.69 7.54
N ILE A 131 0.15 -3.35 7.62
CA ILE A 131 -0.90 -2.54 8.27
C ILE A 131 -2.25 -2.73 7.58
N ARG A 132 -2.27 -2.80 6.23
CA ARG A 132 -3.51 -3.00 5.48
C ARG A 132 -4.20 -4.32 5.81
N HIS A 133 -3.42 -5.35 6.10
CA HIS A 133 -3.87 -6.72 6.22
C HIS A 133 -3.78 -7.28 7.64
N HIS A 134 -3.42 -6.48 8.64
CA HIS A 134 -3.09 -6.97 9.99
C HIS A 134 -4.20 -7.80 10.66
N GLN A 135 -5.47 -7.50 10.40
CA GLN A 135 -6.60 -8.25 10.96
C GLN A 135 -7.01 -9.47 10.12
N VAL A 136 -6.42 -9.68 8.94
CA VAL A 136 -6.77 -10.81 8.07
C VAL A 136 -6.58 -12.14 8.79
N PRO A 137 -5.44 -12.41 9.45
CA PRO A 137 -5.21 -13.70 10.11
C PRO A 137 -6.23 -14.07 11.18
N PHE A 138 -6.92 -13.09 11.79
CA PHE A 138 -7.90 -13.35 12.86
C PHE A 138 -9.14 -14.10 12.37
N TRP A 139 -9.53 -13.91 11.11
CA TRP A 139 -10.84 -14.35 10.57
C TRP A 139 -10.72 -14.92 9.15
N ALA A 140 -9.51 -15.31 8.74
CA ALA A 140 -9.16 -15.52 7.34
C ALA A 140 -9.75 -16.79 6.71
N LEU A 141 -9.82 -17.88 7.47
CA LEU A 141 -9.97 -19.24 6.94
C LEU A 141 -11.28 -19.48 6.19
N GLU A 142 -12.34 -18.76 6.56
CA GLU A 142 -13.65 -18.87 5.91
C GLU A 142 -13.82 -17.93 4.71
N ARG A 143 -12.82 -17.08 4.43
CA ARG A 143 -12.93 -16.08 3.37
C ARG A 143 -12.73 -16.70 1.99
N PRO A 144 -13.66 -16.50 1.03
CA PRO A 144 -13.49 -17.00 -0.33
C PRO A 144 -12.35 -16.31 -1.09
N ASP A 145 -11.89 -15.14 -0.64
CA ASP A 145 -10.80 -14.38 -1.24
C ASP A 145 -9.44 -14.55 -0.54
N LEU A 146 -9.33 -15.45 0.46
CA LEU A 146 -8.13 -15.63 1.27
C LEU A 146 -6.88 -15.87 0.42
N GLN A 147 -6.97 -16.76 -0.57
CA GLN A 147 -5.83 -17.09 -1.44
C GLN A 147 -5.28 -15.85 -2.16
N GLN A 148 -6.18 -15.02 -2.70
CA GLN A 148 -5.79 -13.79 -3.38
C GLN A 148 -5.16 -12.79 -2.41
N ILE A 149 -5.67 -12.69 -1.18
CA ILE A 149 -5.08 -11.84 -0.15
C ILE A 149 -3.67 -12.33 0.21
N ALA A 150 -3.50 -13.62 0.53
CA ALA A 150 -2.21 -14.20 0.88
C ALA A 150 -1.17 -14.04 -0.24
N PHE A 151 -1.57 -14.26 -1.50
CA PHE A 151 -0.67 -14.01 -2.63
C PHE A 151 -0.32 -12.54 -2.80
N ARG A 152 -1.29 -11.63 -2.67
CA ARG A 152 -1.01 -10.19 -2.76
C ARG A 152 -0.06 -9.73 -1.66
N VAL A 153 -0.26 -10.20 -0.41
CA VAL A 153 0.66 -9.91 0.69
C VAL A 153 2.04 -10.44 0.36
N SER A 154 2.19 -11.69 -0.11
CA SER A 154 3.50 -12.26 -0.47
C SER A 154 4.25 -11.49 -1.57
N LEU A 155 3.53 -10.76 -2.43
CA LEU A 155 4.13 -9.95 -3.50
C LEU A 155 4.62 -8.56 -3.02
N LEU A 156 4.24 -8.15 -1.81
CA LEU A 156 4.53 -6.82 -1.25
C LEU A 156 5.32 -6.89 0.07
N ALA A 157 5.04 -7.93 0.85
CA ALA A 157 5.59 -8.20 2.16
C ALA A 157 5.79 -9.73 2.31
N ARG A 158 5.84 -10.23 3.54
CA ARG A 158 5.87 -11.66 3.82
C ARG A 158 4.69 -12.02 4.71
N ASN A 159 4.11 -13.19 4.50
CA ASN A 159 2.99 -13.65 5.32
C ASN A 159 3.46 -14.08 6.72
N ASP A 160 4.71 -14.52 6.88
CA ASP A 160 5.27 -14.78 8.21
C ASP A 160 5.48 -13.50 9.04
N ASP A 161 5.82 -12.37 8.41
CA ASP A 161 5.81 -11.05 9.06
C ASP A 161 4.38 -10.64 9.45
N LEU A 162 3.37 -10.98 8.64
CA LEU A 162 1.96 -10.72 8.94
C LEU A 162 1.45 -11.60 10.10
N VAL A 163 1.86 -12.87 10.15
CA VAL A 163 1.60 -13.79 11.27
C VAL A 163 2.19 -13.21 12.56
N LEU A 164 3.47 -12.80 12.55
CA LEU A 164 4.10 -12.23 13.75
C LEU A 164 3.45 -10.93 14.21
N LEU A 165 3.06 -10.06 13.27
CA LEU A 165 2.32 -8.85 13.60
C LEU A 165 0.98 -9.21 14.26
N ALA A 166 0.20 -10.11 13.65
CA ALA A 166 -1.10 -10.52 14.15
C ALA A 166 -1.01 -11.20 15.53
N SER A 167 0.00 -12.06 15.75
CA SER A 167 0.28 -12.66 17.05
C SER A 167 0.62 -11.60 18.10
N ALA A 168 1.50 -10.65 17.77
CA ALA A 168 1.87 -9.58 18.69
C ALA A 168 0.69 -8.67 19.04
N ASP A 169 -0.16 -8.37 18.05
CA ASP A 169 -1.40 -7.63 18.22
C ASP A 169 -2.34 -8.34 19.21
N ILE A 170 -2.66 -9.63 19.01
CA ILE A 170 -3.50 -10.40 19.94
C ILE A 170 -2.89 -10.52 21.34
N LEU A 171 -1.60 -10.84 21.43
CA LEU A 171 -0.89 -10.96 22.72
C LEU A 171 -0.80 -9.61 23.45
N GLY A 172 -0.95 -8.50 22.75
CA GLY A 172 -1.03 -7.14 23.28
C GLY A 172 -2.43 -6.70 23.71
N ARG A 173 -3.41 -7.61 23.75
CA ARG A 173 -4.80 -7.34 24.16
C ARG A 173 -5.16 -8.08 25.44
N VAL A 174 -6.15 -7.56 26.15
CA VAL A 174 -6.84 -8.25 27.23
C VAL A 174 -8.26 -8.58 26.75
N CYS A 175 -8.46 -9.79 26.23
CA CYS A 175 -9.75 -10.25 25.70
C CYS A 175 -9.97 -11.76 25.96
N PRO A 176 -11.24 -12.20 26.10
CA PRO A 176 -11.56 -13.59 26.45
C PRO A 176 -11.24 -14.61 25.35
N ASP A 177 -11.15 -14.18 24.10
CA ASP A 177 -10.97 -14.98 22.88
C ASP A 177 -9.50 -15.07 22.41
N THR A 178 -8.54 -14.65 23.25
CA THR A 178 -7.11 -14.62 22.92
C THR A 178 -6.60 -15.95 22.34
N ALA A 179 -6.97 -17.10 22.94
CA ALA A 179 -6.49 -18.41 22.51
C ALA A 179 -7.02 -18.79 21.12
N GLU A 180 -8.32 -18.63 20.88
CA GLU A 180 -8.96 -18.90 19.60
C GLU A 180 -8.37 -18.03 18.48
N LEU A 181 -8.15 -16.75 18.75
CA LEU A 181 -7.54 -15.84 17.79
C LEU A 181 -6.11 -16.25 17.43
N LEU A 182 -5.32 -16.71 18.41
CA LEU A 182 -3.96 -17.21 18.15
C LEU A 182 -3.96 -18.50 17.32
N ASP A 183 -4.92 -19.39 17.55
CA ASP A 183 -5.11 -20.59 16.74
C ASP A 183 -5.43 -20.21 15.28
N ASN A 184 -6.32 -19.23 15.06
CA ASN A 184 -6.63 -18.72 13.73
C ASN A 184 -5.40 -18.11 13.02
N VAL A 185 -4.55 -17.38 13.77
CA VAL A 185 -3.28 -16.84 13.24
C VAL A 185 -2.32 -17.96 12.85
N ALA A 186 -2.21 -19.01 13.67
CA ALA A 186 -1.36 -20.17 13.37
C ALA A 186 -1.84 -20.90 12.11
N LEU A 187 -3.15 -21.17 12.00
CA LEU A 187 -3.77 -21.79 10.83
C LEU A 187 -3.60 -20.94 9.56
N TYR A 188 -3.64 -19.61 9.67
CA TYR A 188 -3.31 -18.73 8.54
C TYR A 188 -1.85 -18.91 8.09
N GLY A 189 -0.92 -19.10 9.03
CA GLY A 189 0.48 -19.40 8.75
C GLY A 189 0.64 -20.72 7.98
N GLU A 190 0.02 -21.79 8.48
CA GLU A 190 0.01 -23.12 7.84
C GLU A 190 -0.58 -23.03 6.43
N TYR A 191 -1.72 -22.35 6.27
CA TYR A 191 -2.32 -22.09 4.96
C TYR A 191 -1.34 -21.41 4.00
N CYS A 192 -0.62 -20.37 4.44
CA CYS A 192 0.35 -19.68 3.59
C CYS A 192 1.54 -20.57 3.21
N GLU A 193 1.94 -21.48 4.08
CA GLU A 193 2.99 -22.48 3.79
C GLU A 193 2.53 -23.47 2.72
N GLU A 194 1.33 -24.04 2.86
CA GLU A 194 0.72 -24.94 1.86
C GLU A 194 0.59 -24.26 0.50
N GLN A 195 0.21 -22.98 0.51
CA GLN A 195 0.09 -22.15 -0.69
C GLN A 195 1.44 -21.67 -1.25
N ARG A 196 2.57 -22.00 -0.59
CA ARG A 196 3.95 -21.64 -0.95
C ARG A 196 4.15 -20.13 -1.07
N CYS A 197 3.63 -19.40 -0.09
CA CYS A 197 3.72 -17.94 -0.02
C CYS A 197 3.97 -17.41 1.39
N LEU A 198 4.41 -18.25 2.35
CA LEU A 198 4.64 -17.85 3.73
C LEU A 198 5.77 -16.83 3.87
N ASP A 199 6.98 -17.22 3.48
CA ASP A 199 8.22 -16.47 3.62
C ASP A 199 8.79 -15.96 2.28
N VAL A 200 8.23 -16.43 1.17
CA VAL A 200 8.62 -16.06 -0.19
C VAL A 200 7.43 -15.52 -0.96
N ALA A 201 7.72 -14.69 -1.97
CA ALA A 201 6.69 -14.22 -2.89
C ALA A 201 6.11 -15.40 -3.69
N ARG A 202 4.79 -15.43 -3.85
CA ARG A 202 4.13 -16.44 -4.69
C ARG A 202 4.69 -16.40 -6.10
N ALA A 203 5.22 -17.53 -6.55
CA ALA A 203 5.61 -17.73 -7.94
C ALA A 203 4.37 -17.96 -8.82
N PHE A 204 4.30 -17.21 -9.92
CA PHE A 204 3.33 -17.42 -11.01
C PHE A 204 4.09 -17.88 -12.26
N PRO A 205 3.45 -18.64 -13.17
CA PRO A 205 4.11 -19.10 -14.41
C PRO A 205 4.67 -17.98 -15.29
N SER A 206 4.04 -16.80 -15.25
CA SER A 206 4.50 -15.60 -15.94
C SER A 206 3.84 -14.34 -15.34
N ASP A 207 4.39 -13.18 -15.67
CA ASP A 207 3.75 -11.87 -15.40
C ASP A 207 2.32 -11.78 -15.95
N HIS A 208 2.08 -12.40 -17.12
CA HIS A 208 0.78 -12.44 -17.77
C HIS A 208 -0.21 -13.31 -16.98
N ALA A 209 0.25 -14.46 -16.47
CA ALA A 209 -0.55 -15.32 -15.59
C ALA A 209 -0.90 -14.60 -14.28
N ARG A 210 0.07 -13.97 -13.62
CA ARG A 210 -0.14 -13.17 -12.39
C ARG A 210 -1.19 -12.07 -12.63
N PHE A 211 -1.00 -11.26 -13.67
CA PHE A 211 -1.90 -10.15 -13.97
C PHE A 211 -3.36 -10.61 -14.15
N TRP A 212 -3.58 -11.70 -14.89
CA TRP A 212 -4.94 -12.19 -15.10
C TRP A 212 -5.53 -12.93 -13.91
N TYR A 213 -4.72 -13.60 -13.09
CA TYR A 213 -5.18 -14.23 -11.84
C TYR A 213 -5.87 -13.19 -10.95
N PHE A 214 -5.23 -12.03 -10.74
CA PHE A 214 -5.80 -10.97 -9.91
C PHE A 214 -6.93 -10.16 -10.58
N ARG A 215 -7.07 -10.26 -11.90
CA ARG A 215 -8.07 -9.49 -12.65
C ARG A 215 -9.34 -10.29 -12.97
N ARG A 216 -9.26 -11.61 -13.08
CA ARG A 216 -10.41 -12.49 -13.36
C ARG A 216 -10.61 -13.45 -12.19
N PRO A 217 -11.70 -13.30 -11.41
CA PRO A 217 -12.04 -14.23 -10.35
C PRO A 217 -12.10 -15.69 -10.86
N GLY A 218 -11.73 -16.63 -9.99
CA GLY A 218 -11.83 -18.07 -10.27
C GLY A 218 -10.76 -18.64 -11.19
N ARG A 219 -9.68 -17.89 -11.49
CA ARG A 219 -8.52 -18.45 -12.21
C ARG A 219 -7.62 -19.25 -11.28
N ASP A 220 -7.09 -20.35 -11.78
CA ASP A 220 -6.02 -21.11 -11.14
C ASP A 220 -4.70 -20.32 -11.18
N ALA A 221 -4.03 -20.19 -10.03
CA ALA A 221 -2.77 -19.47 -9.90
C ALA A 221 -1.57 -20.19 -10.56
N GLY A 222 -1.65 -21.51 -10.75
CA GLY A 222 -0.67 -22.34 -11.45
C GLY A 222 -0.88 -22.42 -12.96
N TYR A 223 -2.00 -21.92 -13.49
CA TYR A 223 -2.27 -21.96 -14.92
C TYR A 223 -1.35 -21.04 -15.70
N ALA A 224 -0.59 -21.62 -16.63
CA ALA A 224 0.26 -20.88 -17.57
C ALA A 224 -0.59 -20.23 -18.67
N ALA A 225 -1.13 -19.03 -18.37
CA ALA A 225 -1.90 -18.27 -19.34
C ALA A 225 -1.05 -17.88 -20.57
N TYR A 226 -1.54 -18.24 -21.76
CA TYR A 226 -0.94 -17.85 -23.04
C TYR A 226 -0.91 -16.32 -23.17
N ASP A 227 0.28 -15.76 -23.37
CA ASP A 227 0.45 -14.31 -23.55
C ASP A 227 0.05 -13.90 -24.97
N ASP A 228 -1.19 -13.43 -25.11
CA ASP A 228 -1.77 -12.96 -26.37
C ASP A 228 -1.62 -11.45 -26.60
N THR A 229 -0.71 -10.80 -25.86
CA THR A 229 -0.56 -9.33 -25.92
C THR A 229 0.00 -8.85 -27.26
N ARG A 230 -0.54 -7.73 -27.77
CA ARG A 230 -0.24 -7.18 -29.11
C ARG A 230 0.50 -5.84 -29.11
N LEU A 231 0.49 -5.16 -27.98
CA LEU A 231 1.09 -3.84 -27.77
C LEU A 231 1.45 -3.68 -26.29
N THR A 232 2.27 -2.68 -25.97
CA THR A 232 2.54 -2.28 -24.59
C THR A 232 2.04 -0.87 -24.33
N ALA A 233 1.25 -0.71 -23.26
CA ALA A 233 0.89 0.61 -22.74
C ALA A 233 1.62 0.84 -21.41
N THR A 234 2.42 1.90 -21.37
CA THR A 234 3.11 2.32 -20.15
C THR A 234 2.26 3.37 -19.42
N VAL A 235 1.69 3.00 -18.27
CA VAL A 235 0.85 3.86 -17.43
C VAL A 235 1.73 4.49 -16.35
N LEU A 236 1.85 5.81 -16.36
CA LEU A 236 2.59 6.52 -15.31
C LEU A 236 1.70 6.74 -14.08
N SER A 237 2.30 6.66 -12.91
CA SER A 237 1.70 7.00 -11.62
C SER A 237 2.68 7.85 -10.83
N GLY A 238 2.21 8.95 -10.24
CA GLY A 238 3.06 9.84 -9.45
C GLY A 238 2.44 11.21 -9.26
N LEU A 239 2.78 11.84 -8.14
CA LEU A 239 2.32 13.18 -7.80
C LEU A 239 2.73 14.23 -8.87
N PRO A 240 2.03 15.37 -8.98
CA PRO A 240 2.56 16.54 -9.68
C PRO A 240 3.99 16.85 -9.22
N GLY A 241 4.92 17.10 -10.14
CA GLY A 241 6.33 17.34 -9.80
C GLY A 241 7.19 16.07 -9.62
N ALA A 242 6.63 14.86 -9.69
CA ALA A 242 7.39 13.61 -9.55
C ALA A 242 8.30 13.26 -10.75
N GLY A 243 8.42 14.13 -11.76
CA GLY A 243 9.33 13.90 -12.90
C GLY A 243 8.77 13.00 -14.02
N LYS A 244 7.45 12.79 -14.10
CA LYS A 244 6.81 11.96 -15.14
C LYS A 244 7.20 12.39 -16.56
N ASP A 245 7.08 13.67 -16.90
CA ASP A 245 7.38 14.16 -18.26
C ASP A 245 8.87 14.01 -18.61
N HIS A 246 9.75 14.25 -17.64
CA HIS A 246 11.19 14.04 -17.79
C HIS A 246 11.51 12.56 -18.04
N TRP A 247 10.86 11.65 -17.29
CA TRP A 247 11.01 10.21 -17.50
C TRP A 247 10.55 9.78 -18.90
N ILE A 248 9.42 10.32 -19.40
CA ILE A 248 8.94 10.06 -20.76
C ILE A 248 9.98 10.47 -21.78
N ALA A 249 10.50 11.69 -21.69
CA ALA A 249 11.49 12.20 -22.63
C ALA A 249 12.77 11.34 -22.65
N ALA A 250 13.21 10.88 -21.48
CA ALA A 250 14.42 10.06 -21.37
C ALA A 250 14.23 8.60 -21.82
N HIS A 251 13.07 7.99 -21.58
CA HIS A 251 12.89 6.52 -21.73
C HIS A 251 11.94 6.12 -22.85
N ARG A 252 11.07 7.03 -23.31
CA ARG A 252 10.02 6.78 -24.30
C ARG A 252 9.85 7.97 -25.28
N PRO A 253 10.93 8.60 -25.81
CA PRO A 253 10.81 9.81 -26.64
C PRO A 253 9.96 9.62 -27.90
N ASP A 254 10.03 8.43 -28.52
CA ASP A 254 9.34 8.14 -29.79
C ASP A 254 7.94 7.55 -29.60
N ARG A 255 7.43 7.47 -28.36
CA ARG A 255 6.11 6.90 -28.09
C ARG A 255 5.04 7.99 -28.08
N PRO A 256 3.88 7.76 -28.70
CA PRO A 256 2.76 8.67 -28.54
C PRO A 256 2.33 8.69 -27.06
N VAL A 257 1.96 9.88 -26.58
CA VAL A 257 1.61 10.11 -25.17
C VAL A 257 0.17 10.61 -25.08
N VAL A 258 -0.66 9.86 -24.37
CA VAL A 258 -1.99 10.29 -23.91
C VAL A 258 -1.77 11.07 -22.61
N SER A 259 -1.69 12.40 -22.69
CA SER A 259 -1.46 13.27 -21.53
C SER A 259 -2.73 13.99 -21.11
N LEU A 260 -3.21 13.72 -19.89
CA LEU A 260 -4.37 14.42 -19.34
C LEU A 260 -4.06 15.89 -19.06
N ASP A 261 -2.80 16.24 -18.76
CA ASP A 261 -2.38 17.63 -18.56
C ASP A 261 -2.45 18.40 -19.88
N ARG A 262 -1.98 17.80 -20.99
CA ARG A 262 -2.05 18.40 -22.32
C ARG A 262 -3.50 18.58 -22.78
N LEU A 263 -4.31 17.53 -22.65
CA LEU A 263 -5.73 17.58 -23.01
C LEU A 263 -6.51 18.62 -22.19
N ARG A 264 -6.15 18.82 -20.91
CA ARG A 264 -6.73 19.92 -20.10
C ARG A 264 -6.43 21.28 -20.69
N ALA A 265 -5.18 21.52 -21.08
CA ALA A 265 -4.76 22.78 -21.68
C ALA A 265 -5.44 23.04 -23.02
N GLU A 266 -5.48 22.02 -23.91
CA GLU A 266 -6.14 22.10 -25.22
C GLU A 266 -7.65 22.38 -25.10
N LEU A 267 -8.31 21.82 -24.08
CA LEU A 267 -9.74 22.02 -23.84
C LEU A 267 -10.07 23.24 -22.97
N GLY A 268 -9.07 24.00 -22.52
CA GLY A 268 -9.26 25.15 -21.63
C GLY A 268 -9.85 24.81 -20.25
N VAL A 269 -9.66 23.57 -19.77
CA VAL A 269 -10.23 23.09 -18.51
C VAL A 269 -9.23 23.30 -17.36
N SER A 270 -9.66 24.05 -16.33
CA SER A 270 -8.87 24.24 -15.11
C SER A 270 -8.61 22.90 -14.38
N PRO A 271 -7.45 22.72 -13.71
CA PRO A 271 -7.19 21.54 -12.87
C PRO A 271 -8.22 21.30 -11.77
N ALA A 272 -8.94 22.34 -11.35
CA ALA A 272 -10.01 22.27 -10.35
C ALA A 272 -11.43 22.13 -10.96
N GLY A 273 -11.56 22.23 -12.28
CA GLY A 273 -12.85 22.18 -13.00
C GLY A 273 -13.36 20.76 -13.24
N ASP A 274 -14.47 20.63 -13.98
CA ASP A 274 -15.04 19.33 -14.38
C ASP A 274 -14.10 18.58 -15.32
N GLN A 275 -13.59 17.43 -14.86
CA GLN A 275 -12.61 16.63 -15.60
C GLN A 275 -13.24 15.61 -16.56
N ARG A 276 -14.58 15.52 -16.67
CA ARG A 276 -15.25 14.49 -17.47
C ARG A 276 -14.90 14.56 -18.96
N ALA A 277 -14.90 15.76 -19.55
CA ALA A 277 -14.56 15.94 -20.96
C ALA A 277 -13.09 15.56 -21.27
N VAL A 278 -12.17 15.95 -20.37
CA VAL A 278 -10.74 15.62 -20.47
C VAL A 278 -10.52 14.12 -20.38
N ALA A 279 -11.19 13.46 -19.44
CA ALA A 279 -11.14 12.00 -19.30
C ALA A 279 -11.68 11.32 -20.58
N ALA A 280 -12.83 11.74 -21.09
CA ALA A 280 -13.40 11.18 -22.33
C ALA A 280 -12.45 11.31 -23.52
N ALA A 281 -11.84 12.50 -23.71
CA ALA A 281 -10.86 12.74 -24.76
C ALA A 281 -9.61 11.83 -24.62
N ALA A 282 -9.10 11.67 -23.40
CA ALA A 282 -7.98 10.76 -23.13
C ALA A 282 -8.30 9.31 -23.49
N TYR A 283 -9.50 8.85 -23.14
CA TYR A 283 -9.97 7.51 -23.47
C TYR A 283 -10.13 7.28 -24.97
N GLU A 284 -10.67 8.26 -25.70
CA GLU A 284 -10.79 8.14 -27.16
C GLU A 284 -9.43 8.11 -27.84
N LEU A 285 -8.48 8.97 -27.44
CA LEU A 285 -7.12 8.94 -27.97
C LEU A 285 -6.43 7.60 -27.70
N ALA A 286 -6.56 7.08 -26.48
CA ALA A 286 -6.03 5.77 -26.13
C ALA A 286 -6.69 4.64 -26.93
N ARG A 287 -8.02 4.67 -27.12
CA ARG A 287 -8.73 3.70 -27.99
C ARG A 287 -8.21 3.74 -29.42
N GLY A 288 -7.88 4.92 -29.94
CA GLY A 288 -7.23 5.06 -31.24
C GLY A 288 -5.92 4.27 -31.33
N HIS A 289 -5.02 4.43 -30.35
CA HIS A 289 -3.78 3.66 -30.29
C HIS A 289 -4.00 2.16 -30.11
N LEU A 290 -4.93 1.77 -29.23
CA LEU A 290 -5.25 0.38 -28.96
C LEU A 290 -5.83 -0.34 -30.18
N ARG A 291 -6.77 0.28 -30.91
CA ARG A 291 -7.32 -0.27 -32.17
C ARG A 291 -6.25 -0.41 -33.25
N ALA A 292 -5.29 0.51 -33.29
CA ALA A 292 -4.17 0.49 -34.23
C ALA A 292 -3.02 -0.44 -33.82
N GLY A 293 -3.10 -1.14 -32.67
CA GLY A 293 -2.00 -1.97 -32.17
C GLY A 293 -0.74 -1.17 -31.79
N ARG A 294 -0.86 0.14 -31.57
CA ARG A 294 0.28 1.04 -31.35
C ARG A 294 0.59 1.15 -29.85
N SER A 295 1.82 0.83 -29.46
CA SER A 295 2.29 1.04 -28.08
C SER A 295 2.38 2.53 -27.76
N PHE A 296 1.98 2.92 -26.53
CA PHE A 296 1.84 4.32 -26.13
C PHE A 296 2.07 4.51 -24.63
N VAL A 297 2.25 5.77 -24.20
CA VAL A 297 2.35 6.14 -22.79
C VAL A 297 1.05 6.81 -22.33
N TRP A 298 0.51 6.38 -21.20
CA TRP A 298 -0.59 7.06 -20.52
C TRP A 298 -0.04 7.90 -19.37
N ASN A 299 0.00 9.22 -19.56
CA ASN A 299 0.54 10.17 -18.59
C ASN A 299 -0.58 10.86 -17.81
N ALA A 300 -0.76 10.44 -16.56
CA ALA A 300 -1.63 11.08 -15.59
C ALA A 300 -1.04 10.93 -14.18
N THR A 301 -1.66 11.54 -13.19
CA THR A 301 -1.22 11.39 -11.79
C THR A 301 -1.47 9.97 -11.28
N ASN A 302 -2.62 9.37 -11.60
CA ASN A 302 -2.95 7.97 -11.30
C ASN A 302 -2.59 7.54 -9.88
N VAL A 303 -2.95 8.36 -8.90
CA VAL A 303 -2.51 8.23 -7.50
C VAL A 303 -3.30 7.20 -6.71
N SER A 304 -4.44 6.73 -7.22
CA SER A 304 -5.21 5.65 -6.61
C SER A 304 -5.27 4.42 -7.51
N ARG A 305 -5.46 3.25 -6.91
CA ARG A 305 -5.65 1.98 -7.62
C ARG A 305 -6.87 2.05 -8.54
N ALA A 306 -7.96 2.70 -8.11
CA ALA A 306 -9.15 2.88 -8.95
C ALA A 306 -8.85 3.68 -10.23
N GLN A 307 -8.02 4.74 -10.14
CA GLN A 307 -7.60 5.51 -11.31
C GLN A 307 -6.71 4.71 -12.25
N ARG A 308 -5.82 3.87 -11.69
CA ARG A 308 -4.98 2.98 -12.49
C ARG A 308 -5.80 1.90 -13.17
N ASP A 309 -6.73 1.25 -12.46
CA ASP A 309 -7.58 0.20 -13.00
C ASP A 309 -8.44 0.68 -14.18
N LEU A 310 -8.92 1.92 -14.14
CA LEU A 310 -9.54 2.60 -15.26
C LEU A 310 -8.69 2.56 -16.55
N CYS A 311 -7.38 2.80 -16.43
CA CYS A 311 -6.42 2.80 -17.54
C CYS A 311 -6.02 1.37 -17.93
N THR A 312 -5.53 0.58 -16.96
CA THR A 312 -5.04 -0.78 -17.20
C THR A 312 -6.17 -1.71 -17.65
N GLY A 313 -7.41 -1.48 -17.18
CA GLY A 313 -8.64 -2.15 -17.56
C GLY A 313 -9.00 -1.94 -19.02
N LEU A 314 -8.85 -0.71 -19.52
CA LEU A 314 -9.00 -0.43 -20.94
C LEU A 314 -7.94 -1.18 -21.76
N VAL A 315 -6.66 -1.07 -21.39
CA VAL A 315 -5.55 -1.69 -22.12
C VAL A 315 -5.71 -3.20 -22.22
N ALA A 316 -6.04 -3.89 -21.12
CA ALA A 316 -6.18 -5.33 -21.11
C ALA A 316 -7.35 -5.85 -21.98
N ARG A 317 -8.45 -5.08 -22.09
CA ARG A 317 -9.58 -5.44 -22.99
C ARG A 317 -9.17 -5.47 -24.46
N TYR A 318 -8.12 -4.75 -24.83
CA TYR A 318 -7.56 -4.71 -26.18
C TYR A 318 -6.33 -5.63 -26.33
N ARG A 319 -6.13 -6.60 -25.42
CA ARG A 319 -4.95 -7.48 -25.39
C ARG A 319 -3.65 -6.67 -25.35
N GLY A 320 -3.63 -5.57 -24.60
CA GLY A 320 -2.41 -4.83 -24.33
C GLY A 320 -1.68 -5.36 -23.10
N ARG A 321 -0.35 -5.41 -23.18
CA ARG A 321 0.54 -5.54 -22.03
C ARG A 321 0.54 -4.21 -21.28
N VAL A 322 0.41 -4.29 -19.96
CA VAL A 322 0.38 -3.14 -19.06
C VAL A 322 1.70 -3.08 -18.30
N GLU A 323 2.40 -1.96 -18.42
CA GLU A 323 3.51 -1.59 -17.55
C GLU A 323 3.09 -0.38 -16.72
N ILE A 324 3.24 -0.42 -15.40
CA ILE A 324 3.07 0.75 -14.55
C ILE A 324 4.44 1.25 -14.11
N VAL A 325 4.70 2.53 -14.32
CA VAL A 325 5.90 3.19 -13.79
C VAL A 325 5.46 4.20 -12.74
N ALA A 326 5.76 3.87 -11.48
CA ALA A 326 5.47 4.71 -10.33
C ALA A 326 6.68 5.57 -10.00
N LEU A 327 6.53 6.88 -10.17
CA LEU A 327 7.56 7.86 -9.85
C LEU A 327 7.21 8.59 -8.55
N GLU A 328 8.19 8.63 -7.66
CA GLU A 328 8.17 9.46 -6.47
C GLU A 328 9.42 10.33 -6.37
N ALA A 329 9.35 11.37 -5.54
CA ALA A 329 10.49 12.18 -5.12
C ALA A 329 10.25 12.60 -3.67
N PRO A 330 11.28 13.05 -2.93
CA PRO A 330 11.08 13.60 -1.59
C PRO A 330 10.08 14.77 -1.60
N PRO A 331 9.28 14.98 -0.53
CA PRO A 331 8.32 16.08 -0.44
C PRO A 331 8.86 17.48 -0.82
N PRO A 332 10.06 17.91 -0.34
CA PRO A 332 10.59 19.22 -0.73
C PRO A 332 10.87 19.30 -2.24
N VAL A 333 11.41 18.22 -2.83
CA VAL A 333 11.69 18.14 -4.28
C VAL A 333 10.40 18.23 -5.08
N ILE A 334 9.34 17.51 -4.68
CA ILE A 334 8.02 17.59 -5.32
C ILE A 334 7.49 19.03 -5.31
N ARG A 335 7.54 19.70 -4.15
CA ARG A 335 7.03 21.06 -3.99
C ARG A 335 7.83 22.06 -4.82
N ASP A 336 9.16 21.97 -4.80
CA ASP A 336 10.02 22.89 -5.54
C ASP A 336 9.88 22.70 -7.06
N ARG A 337 9.81 21.45 -7.54
CA ARG A 337 9.53 21.16 -8.95
C ARG A 337 8.15 21.67 -9.36
N ASN A 338 7.12 21.47 -8.53
CA ASN A 338 5.76 21.90 -8.85
C ASN A 338 5.65 23.43 -8.94
N ARG A 339 6.34 24.18 -8.05
CA ARG A 339 6.38 25.65 -8.08
C ARG A 339 7.05 26.23 -9.33
N ARG A 340 7.98 25.48 -9.95
CA ARG A 340 8.70 25.91 -11.17
C ARG A 340 7.99 25.53 -12.48
N ARG A 341 6.83 24.86 -12.43
CA ARG A 341 6.06 24.51 -13.63
C ARG A 341 5.45 25.77 -14.25
N GLU A 342 5.29 25.77 -15.57
CA GLU A 342 4.55 26.81 -16.30
C GLU A 342 3.12 26.98 -15.77
N SER A 343 2.48 25.87 -15.36
CA SER A 343 1.19 25.86 -14.68
C SER A 343 1.28 25.03 -13.39
N PRO A 344 1.63 25.66 -12.26
CA PRO A 344 1.72 24.99 -10.96
C PRO A 344 0.37 24.44 -10.51
N VAL A 345 0.38 23.26 -9.89
CA VAL A 345 -0.82 22.73 -9.22
C VAL A 345 -0.89 23.32 -7.81
N PRO A 346 -2.02 23.86 -7.33
CA PRO A 346 -2.11 24.42 -5.99
C PRO A 346 -1.72 23.42 -4.88
N ASP A 347 -1.02 23.89 -3.85
CA ASP A 347 -0.52 23.02 -2.76
C ASP A 347 -1.66 22.23 -2.08
N ALA A 348 -2.83 22.85 -1.88
CA ALA A 348 -4.01 22.18 -1.33
C ALA A 348 -4.50 21.01 -2.20
N VAL A 349 -4.29 21.05 -3.52
CA VAL A 349 -4.60 19.93 -4.42
C VAL A 349 -3.55 18.83 -4.31
N VAL A 350 -2.27 19.19 -4.20
CA VAL A 350 -1.17 18.24 -3.97
C VAL A 350 -1.37 17.51 -2.64
N ASP A 351 -1.66 18.22 -1.55
CA ASP A 351 -1.91 17.63 -0.24
C ASP A 351 -3.13 16.68 -0.28
N ARG A 352 -4.17 17.02 -1.06
CA ARG A 352 -5.34 16.15 -1.26
C ARG A 352 -4.99 14.88 -2.06
N LEU A 353 -4.05 14.96 -2.99
CA LEU A 353 -3.54 13.80 -3.74
C LEU A 353 -2.71 12.90 -2.82
N VAL A 354 -1.82 13.48 -2.02
CA VAL A 354 -0.99 12.74 -1.04
C VAL A 354 -1.85 11.94 -0.06
N ARG A 355 -2.95 12.54 0.46
CA ARG A 355 -3.86 11.86 1.40
C ARG A 355 -4.54 10.60 0.85
N ARG A 356 -4.60 10.45 -0.48
CA ARG A 356 -5.22 9.28 -1.15
C ARG A 356 -4.23 8.50 -2.00
N TRP A 357 -2.93 8.75 -1.79
CA TRP A 357 -1.88 8.16 -2.61
C TRP A 357 -1.68 6.69 -2.25
N GLU A 358 -2.07 5.83 -3.17
CA GLU A 358 -1.79 4.40 -3.17
C GLU A 358 -0.63 4.15 -4.13
N THR A 359 0.41 3.47 -3.67
CA THR A 359 1.47 2.97 -4.55
C THR A 359 0.93 1.78 -5.36
N PRO A 360 1.19 1.68 -6.68
CA PRO A 360 0.81 0.49 -7.43
C PRO A 360 1.54 -0.74 -6.92
N ASP A 361 0.84 -1.87 -6.87
CA ASP A 361 1.45 -3.16 -6.52
C ASP A 361 1.50 -4.13 -7.71
N PRO A 362 2.28 -5.22 -7.64
CA PRO A 362 2.48 -6.15 -8.74
C PRO A 362 1.20 -6.84 -9.27
N THR A 363 0.06 -6.72 -8.56
CA THR A 363 -1.21 -7.28 -9.03
C THR A 363 -1.92 -6.37 -10.03
N GLU A 364 -1.46 -5.13 -10.24
CA GLU A 364 -2.16 -4.13 -11.07
C GLU A 364 -1.74 -4.17 -12.54
N ALA A 365 -0.65 -4.85 -12.88
CA ALA A 365 -0.03 -4.85 -14.20
C ALA A 365 0.85 -6.08 -14.46
N HIS A 366 1.22 -6.28 -15.74
CA HIS A 366 2.24 -7.26 -16.12
C HIS A 366 3.60 -6.87 -15.54
N ARG A 367 3.90 -5.59 -15.42
CA ARG A 367 5.12 -5.09 -14.77
C ARG A 367 4.82 -3.81 -13.99
N VAL A 368 5.42 -3.68 -12.81
CA VAL A 368 5.40 -2.47 -12.01
C VAL A 368 6.83 -2.09 -11.65
N ASP A 369 7.24 -0.88 -12.02
CA ASP A 369 8.53 -0.32 -11.65
C ASP A 369 8.32 0.83 -10.65
N TRP A 370 8.98 0.77 -9.50
CA TRP A 370 9.00 1.86 -8.52
C TRP A 370 10.31 2.63 -8.65
N LEU A 371 10.22 3.91 -9.01
CA LEU A 371 11.37 4.77 -9.28
C LEU A 371 11.35 6.00 -8.38
N THR A 372 12.49 6.28 -7.74
CA THR A 372 12.72 7.54 -7.05
C THR A 372 13.46 8.49 -7.99
N SER A 373 12.87 9.64 -8.26
CA SER A 373 13.51 10.73 -9.01
C SER A 373 14.24 11.66 -8.04
N GLY A 374 15.58 11.67 -8.15
CA GLY A 374 16.46 12.62 -7.45
C GLY A 374 16.41 14.00 -8.06
#